data_AF-A0A7V7DCP0-F1
#
_entry.id   AF-A0A7V7DCP0-F1
#
_cell.length_a   1.000
_cell.length_b   1.000
_cell.length_c   1.000
_cell.angle_alpha   90.00
_cell.angle_beta   90.00
_cell.angle_gamma   90.00
#
_symmetry.space_group_name_H-M   'P 1'
#
loop_
_entity.id
_entity.type
_entity.pdbx_description
1 polymer ?
#
loop_
_entity_poly.entity_id
_entity_poly.type
_entity_poly.pdbx_seq_one_letter_code
_entity_poly.pdbx_strand_id
1 'polypeptide(L)'
;MEYFFKRLLRNVSVATGVLFGVAKKIDYKTLSRYMLRINEMQDLNGIIQETSLCLKDILNYRLFAFAVQDDDKVDVWIDPSIYKKSMGKIIKNDFGTRGKLKTHPLHESKEKRGNPVTFHTTDLISYVLMDGKYYAKLYILPDRRMFLYHNEIINIIVKSLGISLANLMNIKRLESAAAFDSMTNCYNRREFNRLIEHNIANAKRYQRDLSIIMFDLDHFKGVNDQFGHLVGDLVLGKVAEAIQLKIRKGDYLSRYGGEEFVLVLPDTKRTRAMELAERLKQVVCAMRVKTPEGDTVKITASF
;
A
#
# COMPACT_ATOMS: atom_id res chain seq x y z
N MET A 1 -15.43 -9.37 18.58
CA MET A 1 -15.42 -8.00 18.03
C MET A 1 -16.77 -7.31 18.16
N GLU A 2 -17.86 -7.90 17.64
CA GLU A 2 -19.22 -7.32 17.70
C GLU A 2 -19.75 -7.11 19.13
N TYR A 3 -19.42 -8.02 20.05
CA TYR A 3 -19.80 -7.93 21.47
C TYR A 3 -19.09 -6.77 22.20
N PHE A 4 -17.85 -6.47 21.82
CA PHE A 4 -17.07 -5.37 22.41
C PHE A 4 -17.62 -4.01 21.95
N PHE A 5 -17.99 -3.89 20.67
CA PHE A 5 -18.65 -2.72 20.12
C PHE A 5 -20.04 -2.48 20.74
N LYS A 6 -20.86 -3.53 20.92
CA LYS A 6 -22.15 -3.43 21.61
C LYS A 6 -22.00 -2.98 23.07
N ARG A 7 -20.96 -3.43 23.77
CA ARG A 7 -20.69 -3.02 25.17
C ARG A 7 -20.19 -1.57 25.28
N LEU A 8 -19.39 -1.11 24.32
CA LEU A 8 -18.95 0.29 24.24
C LEU A 8 -20.14 1.23 23.98
N LEU A 9 -21.03 0.86 23.05
CA LEU A 9 -22.26 1.61 22.76
C LEU A 9 -23.25 1.65 23.93
N ARG A 10 -23.36 0.56 24.70
CA ARG A 10 -24.26 0.47 25.86
C ARG A 10 -23.76 1.27 27.07
N ASN A 11 -22.44 1.33 27.29
CA ASN A 11 -21.87 2.14 28.37
C ASN A 11 -21.91 3.64 28.07
N VAL A 12 -21.94 4.03 26.80
CA VAL A 12 -22.21 5.42 26.38
C VAL A 12 -23.69 5.77 26.56
N SER A 13 -24.62 4.81 26.44
CA SER A 13 -26.07 5.10 26.49
C SER A 13 -26.67 5.26 27.90
N VAL A 14 -26.00 4.79 28.96
CA VAL A 14 -26.57 4.81 30.33
C VAL A 14 -26.28 6.14 31.06
N ALA A 15 -25.23 6.86 30.69
CA ALA A 15 -24.86 8.13 31.33
C ALA A 15 -25.55 9.38 30.74
N THR A 16 -26.33 9.25 29.67
CA THR A 16 -26.78 10.38 28.85
C THR A 16 -28.30 10.45 28.64
N GLY A 17 -29.10 9.96 29.59
CA GLY A 17 -30.56 9.93 29.47
C GLY A 17 -31.27 11.30 29.52
N VAL A 18 -30.59 12.36 29.98
CA VAL A 18 -31.23 13.67 30.27
C VAL A 18 -30.91 14.75 29.22
N LEU A 19 -29.91 14.53 28.35
CA LEU A 19 -29.42 15.55 27.40
C LEU A 19 -30.00 15.46 25.98
N PHE A 20 -30.77 14.42 25.65
CA PHE A 20 -31.19 14.10 24.27
C PHE A 20 -32.54 14.69 23.82
N GLY A 21 -33.10 15.66 24.53
CA GLY A 21 -34.38 16.29 24.15
C GLY A 21 -34.31 17.19 22.90
N VAL A 22 -33.11 17.63 22.46
CA VAL A 22 -32.97 18.68 21.42
C VAL A 22 -31.87 18.37 20.38
N ALA A 23 -31.37 17.14 20.31
CA ALA A 23 -30.44 16.76 19.25
C ALA A 23 -31.21 16.34 17.99
N LYS A 24 -31.19 17.18 16.95
CA LYS A 24 -31.44 16.72 15.57
C LYS A 24 -30.64 15.42 15.37
N LYS A 25 -31.33 14.32 15.04
CA LYS A 25 -30.78 12.97 14.77
C LYS A 25 -29.44 13.05 14.04
N ILE A 26 -28.33 12.93 14.77
CA ILE A 26 -27.04 12.59 14.14
C ILE A 26 -27.24 11.22 13.50
N ASP A 27 -26.91 11.08 12.21
CA ASP A 27 -27.07 9.83 11.48
C ASP A 27 -25.93 8.86 11.84
N TYR A 28 -25.99 8.34 13.07
CA TYR A 28 -25.03 7.37 13.60
C TYR A 28 -24.99 6.08 12.78
N LYS A 29 -26.10 5.71 12.10
CA LYS A 29 -26.14 4.54 11.24
C LYS A 29 -25.29 4.75 9.99
N THR A 30 -25.38 5.92 9.37
CA THR A 30 -24.53 6.28 8.22
C THR A 30 -23.08 6.48 8.64
N LEU A 31 -22.82 7.16 9.76
CA LEU A 31 -21.47 7.31 10.30
C LEU A 31 -20.82 5.94 10.57
N SER A 32 -21.51 5.02 11.24
CA SER A 32 -20.99 3.68 11.53
C SER A 32 -20.70 2.87 10.26
N ARG A 33 -21.52 3.01 9.20
CA ARG A 33 -21.25 2.36 7.90
C ARG A 33 -20.01 2.91 7.23
N TYR A 34 -19.76 4.21 7.33
CA TYR A 34 -18.51 4.80 6.85
C TYR A 34 -17.31 4.31 7.64
N MET A 35 -17.40 4.24 8.97
CA MET A 35 -16.29 3.72 9.79
C MET A 35 -15.94 2.28 9.43
N LEU A 36 -16.94 1.43 9.20
CA LEU A 36 -16.71 0.05 8.76
C LEU A 36 -15.98 0.00 7.41
N ARG A 37 -16.48 0.73 6.40
CA ARG A 37 -15.87 0.80 5.08
C ARG A 37 -14.43 1.31 5.13
N ILE A 38 -14.17 2.39 5.85
CA ILE A 38 -12.82 2.95 6.05
C ILE A 38 -11.87 1.90 6.66
N ASN A 39 -12.35 1.09 7.60
CA ASN A 39 -11.55 0.06 8.27
C ASN A 39 -11.35 -1.21 7.42
N GLU A 40 -12.17 -1.45 6.41
CA GLU A 40 -12.06 -2.60 5.49
C GLU A 40 -11.18 -2.31 4.26
N MET A 41 -10.93 -1.04 3.96
CA MET A 41 -10.08 -0.63 2.82
C MET A 41 -8.66 -1.17 2.94
N GLN A 42 -8.15 -1.69 1.83
CA GLN A 42 -6.81 -2.30 1.73
C GLN A 42 -5.77 -1.37 1.08
N ASP A 43 -6.17 -0.17 0.68
CA ASP A 43 -5.30 0.83 0.07
C ASP A 43 -5.58 2.24 0.59
N LEU A 44 -4.58 3.11 0.47
CA LEU A 44 -4.63 4.46 1.02
C LEU A 44 -5.57 5.38 0.25
N ASN A 45 -5.75 5.19 -1.07
CA ASN A 45 -6.66 6.00 -1.86
C ASN A 45 -8.11 5.72 -1.45
N GLY A 46 -8.48 4.44 -1.28
CA GLY A 46 -9.80 4.03 -0.80
C GLY A 46 -10.12 4.61 0.57
N ILE A 47 -9.17 4.54 1.52
CA ILE A 47 -9.32 5.15 2.86
C ILE A 47 -9.60 6.66 2.76
N ILE A 48 -8.81 7.39 1.96
CA ILE A 48 -8.93 8.85 1.82
C ILE A 48 -10.27 9.21 1.15
N GLN A 49 -10.69 8.46 0.14
CA GLN A 49 -11.95 8.68 -0.57
C GLN A 49 -13.15 8.44 0.34
N GLU A 50 -13.21 7.32 1.05
CA GLU A 50 -14.30 7.04 2.00
C GLU A 50 -14.33 8.05 3.16
N THR A 51 -13.15 8.48 3.63
CA THR A 51 -13.05 9.57 4.62
C THR A 51 -13.62 10.88 4.06
N SER A 52 -13.27 11.23 2.82
CA SER A 52 -13.80 12.42 2.13
C SER A 52 -15.33 12.38 2.02
N LEU A 53 -15.89 11.24 1.63
CA LEU A 53 -17.34 11.04 1.52
C LEU A 53 -18.01 11.13 2.90
N CYS A 54 -17.42 10.51 3.91
CA CYS A 54 -17.93 10.58 5.29
C CYS A 54 -17.98 12.02 5.81
N LEU A 55 -16.90 12.81 5.61
CA LEU A 55 -16.84 14.22 6.00
C LEU A 55 -17.91 15.05 5.28
N LYS A 56 -18.13 14.78 3.99
CA LYS A 56 -19.13 15.47 3.19
C LYS A 56 -20.56 15.12 3.61
N ASP A 57 -20.87 13.85 3.82
CA ASP A 57 -22.23 13.41 4.10
C ASP A 57 -22.66 13.70 5.55
N ILE A 58 -21.76 13.54 6.51
CA ILE A 58 -22.10 13.68 7.95
C ILE A 58 -22.01 15.14 8.41
N LEU A 59 -21.01 15.88 7.92
CA LEU A 59 -20.68 17.22 8.42
C LEU A 59 -20.81 18.31 7.36
N ASN A 60 -21.03 17.97 6.08
CA ASN A 60 -20.92 18.88 4.95
C ASN A 60 -19.53 19.52 4.82
N TYR A 61 -18.48 18.82 5.27
CA TYR A 61 -17.11 19.33 5.23
C TYR A 61 -16.37 18.83 4.01
N ARG A 62 -15.43 19.62 3.52
CA ARG A 62 -14.59 19.24 2.40
C ARG A 62 -13.21 18.82 2.88
N LEU A 63 -12.78 17.64 2.47
CA LEU A 63 -11.39 17.20 2.60
C LEU A 63 -10.56 17.88 1.50
N PHE A 64 -9.59 18.67 1.92
CA PHE A 64 -8.78 19.49 1.02
C PHE A 64 -7.40 18.93 0.76
N ALA A 65 -6.78 18.38 1.79
CA ALA A 65 -5.61 17.56 1.60
C ALA A 65 -5.48 16.51 2.67
N PHE A 66 -4.78 15.45 2.31
CA PHE A 66 -4.26 14.48 3.24
C PHE A 66 -2.77 14.32 2.95
N ALA A 67 -1.93 14.48 3.96
CA ALA A 67 -0.49 14.32 3.82
C ALA A 67 -0.03 13.20 4.76
N VAL A 68 0.81 12.31 4.25
CA VAL A 68 1.46 11.26 5.04
C VAL A 68 2.96 11.34 4.82
N GLN A 69 3.71 11.23 5.91
CA GLN A 69 5.15 11.08 5.89
C GLN A 69 5.50 9.60 6.07
N ASP A 70 6.26 9.10 5.10
CA ASP A 70 6.88 7.77 5.13
C ASP A 70 8.39 7.99 4.98
N ASP A 71 9.13 7.76 6.06
CA ASP A 71 10.53 8.15 6.24
C ASP A 71 10.77 9.64 5.90
N ASP A 72 11.65 9.94 4.93
CA ASP A 72 11.97 11.31 4.49
C ASP A 72 11.05 11.85 3.38
N LYS A 73 10.07 11.04 2.93
CA LYS A 73 9.18 11.40 1.81
C LYS A 73 7.80 11.78 2.33
N VAL A 74 7.25 12.85 1.76
CA VAL A 74 5.88 13.30 2.05
C VAL A 74 5.04 13.13 0.79
N ASP A 75 4.13 12.16 0.84
CA ASP A 75 3.09 11.95 -0.16
C ASP A 75 1.83 12.75 0.25
N VAL A 76 1.25 13.46 -0.71
CA VAL A 76 0.17 14.41 -0.47
C VAL A 76 -0.96 14.22 -1.48
N TRP A 77 -2.17 13.99 -1.00
CA TRP A 77 -3.40 14.03 -1.78
C TRP A 77 -4.00 15.42 -1.65
N ILE A 78 -4.29 16.08 -2.78
CA ILE A 78 -4.81 17.45 -2.79
C ILE A 78 -6.06 17.51 -3.65
N ASP A 79 -7.11 18.18 -3.16
CA ASP A 79 -8.30 18.50 -3.94
C ASP A 79 -7.90 19.39 -5.14
N PRO A 80 -8.23 19.01 -6.38
CA PRO A 80 -7.84 19.76 -7.59
C PRO A 80 -8.33 21.20 -7.65
N SER A 81 -9.39 21.55 -6.90
CA SER A 81 -9.93 22.92 -6.84
C SER A 81 -9.08 23.87 -5.97
N ILE A 82 -8.02 23.37 -5.30
CA ILE A 82 -7.13 24.17 -4.47
C ILE A 82 -5.89 24.61 -5.23
N TYR A 83 -5.42 25.82 -4.93
CA TYR A 83 -4.15 26.32 -5.42
C TYR A 83 -2.96 25.54 -4.82
N LYS A 84 -2.40 24.60 -5.60
CA LYS A 84 -1.31 23.69 -5.20
C LYS A 84 -0.10 24.42 -4.57
N LYS A 85 0.25 25.61 -5.05
CA LYS A 85 1.41 26.37 -4.54
C LYS A 85 1.19 26.84 -3.09
N SER A 86 -0.02 27.29 -2.76
CA SER A 86 -0.36 27.76 -1.41
C SER A 86 -0.45 26.59 -0.44
N MET A 87 -1.16 25.53 -0.84
CA MET A 87 -1.27 24.32 -0.01
C MET A 87 0.09 23.66 0.21
N GLY A 88 0.93 23.61 -0.84
CA GLY A 88 2.29 23.08 -0.74
C GLY A 88 3.17 23.85 0.24
N LYS A 89 3.00 25.18 0.41
CA LYS A 89 3.73 25.94 1.42
C LYS A 89 3.30 25.57 2.84
N ILE A 90 2.00 25.45 3.08
CA ILE A 90 1.44 25.05 4.38
C ILE A 90 1.98 23.66 4.76
N ILE A 91 1.87 22.69 3.85
CA ILE A 91 2.29 21.31 4.11
C ILE A 91 3.81 21.22 4.31
N LYS A 92 4.62 21.96 3.53
CA LYS A 92 6.08 21.99 3.74
C LYS A 92 6.45 22.53 5.12
N ASN A 93 5.75 23.56 5.59
CA ASN A 93 5.96 24.12 6.92
C ASN A 93 5.57 23.09 8.00
N ASP A 94 4.40 22.47 7.86
CA ASP A 94 3.84 21.53 8.84
C ASP A 94 4.64 20.22 8.99
N PHE A 95 5.37 19.83 7.94
CA PHE A 95 6.21 18.62 7.91
C PHE A 95 7.71 18.92 7.97
N GLY A 96 8.10 20.20 8.09
CA GLY A 96 9.51 20.61 8.15
C GLY A 96 10.34 20.25 6.91
N THR A 97 9.71 19.97 5.77
CA THR A 97 10.40 19.49 4.56
C THR A 97 10.70 20.60 3.56
N ARG A 98 11.94 20.65 3.08
CA ARG A 98 12.38 21.56 2.00
C ARG A 98 12.31 20.91 0.60
N GLY A 99 12.10 19.59 0.54
CA GLY A 99 12.12 18.78 -0.68
C GLY A 99 10.90 18.97 -1.59
N LYS A 100 10.87 18.23 -2.71
CA LYS A 100 9.68 18.12 -3.57
C LYS A 100 8.65 17.23 -2.87
N LEU A 101 7.42 17.75 -2.72
CA LEU A 101 6.27 16.96 -2.29
C LEU A 101 5.83 16.06 -3.45
N LYS A 102 5.53 14.80 -3.17
CA LYS A 102 4.91 13.92 -4.16
C LYS A 102 3.39 14.09 -4.07
N THR A 103 2.78 14.65 -5.11
CA THR A 103 1.36 15.04 -5.06
C THR A 103 0.47 14.14 -5.91
N HIS A 104 -0.67 13.75 -5.36
CA HIS A 104 -1.72 12.96 -5.98
C HIS A 104 -3.05 13.75 -5.97
N PRO A 105 -3.92 13.61 -6.99
CA PRO A 105 -5.26 14.17 -6.93
C PRO A 105 -6.12 13.39 -5.93
N LEU A 106 -6.97 14.08 -5.17
CA LEU A 106 -7.86 13.42 -4.20
C LEU A 106 -9.06 12.69 -4.86
N HIS A 107 -9.49 13.17 -6.04
CA HIS A 107 -10.57 12.60 -6.86
C HIS A 107 -10.21 12.68 -8.35
N GLU A 108 -10.71 11.75 -9.18
CA GLU A 108 -10.59 11.85 -10.64
C GLU A 108 -11.34 13.08 -11.15
N SER A 109 -10.68 13.92 -11.95
CA SER A 109 -11.24 15.18 -12.43
C SER A 109 -12.34 14.95 -13.48
N LYS A 110 -13.56 14.64 -13.04
CA LYS A 110 -14.75 14.57 -13.93
C LYS A 110 -15.71 15.74 -13.78
N GLU A 111 -15.54 16.61 -12.79
CA GLU A 111 -16.34 17.82 -12.66
C GLU A 111 -15.59 19.06 -13.16
N LYS A 112 -16.31 19.85 -13.96
CA LYS A 112 -15.89 21.08 -14.64
C LYS A 112 -14.97 21.92 -13.76
N ARG A 113 -13.94 22.53 -14.39
CA ARG A 113 -13.09 23.61 -13.87
C ARG A 113 -13.94 24.69 -13.17
N GLY A 114 -14.28 24.48 -11.91
CA GLY A 114 -14.81 25.53 -11.04
C GLY A 114 -13.70 26.51 -10.72
N ASN A 115 -14.07 27.74 -10.35
CA ASN A 115 -13.10 28.71 -9.86
C ASN A 115 -12.33 28.13 -8.66
N PRO A 116 -11.02 28.39 -8.55
CA PRO A 116 -10.23 27.94 -7.42
C PRO A 116 -10.87 28.37 -6.11
N VAL A 117 -10.96 27.46 -5.13
CA VAL A 117 -11.51 27.81 -3.82
C VAL A 117 -10.52 28.71 -3.09
N THR A 118 -10.99 29.88 -2.67
CA THR A 118 -10.25 30.81 -1.81
C THR A 118 -10.73 30.66 -0.37
N PHE A 119 -9.80 30.64 0.58
CA PHE A 119 -10.07 30.51 2.00
C PHE A 119 -8.98 31.25 2.80
N HIS A 120 -9.30 31.68 4.03
CA HIS A 120 -8.29 32.19 4.95
C HIS A 120 -7.64 31.00 5.68
N THR A 121 -6.35 31.09 5.99
CA THR A 121 -5.64 30.00 6.68
C THR A 121 -6.27 29.64 8.03
N THR A 122 -6.93 30.59 8.68
CA THR A 122 -7.71 30.40 9.93
C THR A 122 -8.92 29.49 9.76
N ASP A 123 -9.44 29.35 8.54
CA ASP A 123 -10.61 28.49 8.25
C ASP A 123 -10.18 27.03 8.06
N LEU A 124 -8.91 26.79 7.77
CA LEU A 124 -8.35 25.46 7.55
C LEU A 124 -8.11 24.77 8.89
N ILE A 125 -8.95 23.79 9.21
CA ILE A 125 -8.75 22.94 10.38
C ILE A 125 -7.87 21.77 9.97
N SER A 126 -6.93 21.40 10.83
CA SER A 126 -6.06 20.26 10.59
C SER A 126 -6.00 19.32 11.79
N TYR A 127 -5.97 18.02 11.50
CA TYR A 127 -5.89 16.96 12.49
C TYR A 127 -4.65 16.12 12.24
N VAL A 128 -3.84 15.96 13.28
CA VAL A 128 -2.63 15.14 13.25
C VAL A 128 -2.99 13.70 13.58
N LEU A 129 -2.48 12.77 12.77
CA LEU A 129 -2.53 11.34 13.01
C LEU A 129 -1.08 10.87 13.16
N MET A 130 -0.71 10.47 14.37
CA MET A 130 0.65 10.05 14.69
C MET A 130 0.61 8.82 15.59
N ASP A 131 1.43 7.82 15.27
CA ASP A 131 1.61 6.63 16.12
C ASP A 131 3.09 6.22 16.18
N GLY A 132 3.94 7.15 16.67
CA GLY A 132 5.37 6.97 16.94
C GLY A 132 6.28 6.64 15.75
N LYS A 133 5.72 6.13 14.65
CA LYS A 133 6.44 5.59 13.49
C LYS A 133 6.00 6.22 12.17
N TYR A 134 4.94 6.99 12.14
CA TYR A 134 4.50 7.74 10.97
C TYR A 134 3.74 8.97 11.42
N TYR A 135 3.76 10.00 10.58
CA TYR A 135 3.14 11.28 10.85
C TYR A 135 2.27 11.65 9.64
N ALA A 136 0.97 11.84 9.87
CA ALA A 136 0.02 12.23 8.87
C ALA A 136 -0.82 13.40 9.35
N LYS A 137 -1.35 14.16 8.39
CA LYS A 137 -2.18 15.33 8.67
C LYS A 137 -3.34 15.42 7.70
N LEU A 138 -4.54 15.48 8.25
CA LEU A 138 -5.79 15.68 7.55
C LEU A 138 -6.13 17.17 7.56
N TYR A 139 -6.41 17.76 6.39
CA TYR A 139 -6.75 19.17 6.26
C TYR A 139 -8.19 19.32 5.76
N ILE A 140 -9.05 19.91 6.58
CA ILE A 140 -10.48 20.05 6.29
C ILE A 140 -10.89 21.53 6.33
N LEU A 141 -11.81 21.89 5.46
CA LEU A 141 -12.49 23.18 5.51
C LEU A 141 -13.94 22.95 5.93
N PRO A 142 -14.34 23.40 7.13
CA PRO A 142 -15.74 23.41 7.54
C PRO A 142 -16.56 24.31 6.61
N ASP A 143 -17.84 23.98 6.45
CA ASP A 143 -18.79 24.99 5.98
C ASP A 143 -18.96 26.08 7.07
N ARG A 144 -19.42 27.28 6.69
CA ARG A 144 -19.43 28.50 7.52
C ARG A 144 -20.16 28.37 8.89
N ARG A 145 -20.86 27.26 9.14
CA ARG A 145 -21.46 26.93 10.43
C ARG A 145 -20.99 25.56 10.91
N MET A 146 -20.17 25.55 11.97
CA MET A 146 -19.82 24.32 12.69
C MET A 146 -20.98 23.89 13.60
N PHE A 147 -21.28 22.59 13.63
CA PHE A 147 -22.32 22.02 14.48
C PHE A 147 -21.84 21.86 15.92
N LEU A 148 -22.75 21.84 16.89
CA LEU A 148 -22.44 21.66 18.32
C LEU A 148 -21.61 20.40 18.61
N TYR A 149 -21.83 19.33 17.83
CA TYR A 149 -21.18 18.02 17.98
C TYR A 149 -20.07 17.76 16.96
N HIS A 150 -19.64 18.80 16.23
CA HIS A 150 -18.59 18.69 15.20
C HIS A 150 -17.34 17.97 15.71
N ASN A 151 -16.81 18.39 16.87
CA ASN A 151 -15.57 17.87 17.43
C ASN A 151 -15.69 16.37 17.74
N GLU A 152 -16.83 15.92 18.27
CA GLU A 152 -17.06 14.52 18.61
C GLU A 152 -17.06 13.65 17.35
N ILE A 153 -17.80 14.08 16.32
CA ILE A 153 -17.91 13.35 15.06
C ILE A 153 -16.56 13.33 14.33
N ILE A 154 -15.86 14.47 14.23
CA ILE A 154 -14.55 14.50 13.59
C ILE A 154 -13.56 13.62 14.33
N ASN A 155 -13.56 13.63 15.66
CA ASN A 155 -12.67 12.76 16.42
C ASN A 155 -12.95 11.27 16.15
N ILE A 156 -14.20 10.87 15.92
CA ILE A 156 -14.53 9.49 15.51
C ILE A 156 -13.94 9.20 14.12
N ILE A 157 -14.14 10.09 13.15
CA ILE A 157 -13.63 9.95 11.78
C ILE A 157 -12.10 9.89 11.76
N VAL A 158 -11.44 10.83 12.44
CA VAL A 158 -9.98 10.91 12.55
C VAL A 158 -9.41 9.67 13.24
N LYS A 159 -10.06 9.15 14.29
CA LYS A 159 -9.65 7.89 14.92
C LYS A 159 -9.76 6.70 13.98
N SER A 160 -10.86 6.55 13.25
CA SER A 160 -11.02 5.45 12.28
C SER A 160 -10.00 5.55 11.16
N LEU A 161 -9.81 6.74 10.59
CA LEU A 161 -8.76 7.01 9.60
C LEU A 161 -7.38 6.66 10.14
N GLY A 162 -7.07 7.05 11.39
CA GLY A 162 -5.81 6.77 12.04
C GLY A 162 -5.55 5.28 12.20
N ILE A 163 -6.57 4.50 12.59
CA ILE A 163 -6.49 3.03 12.71
C ILE A 163 -6.24 2.38 11.35
N SER A 164 -7.01 2.73 10.32
CA SER A 164 -6.83 2.15 8.98
C SER A 164 -5.46 2.49 8.40
N LEU A 165 -5.00 3.73 8.59
CA LEU A 165 -3.66 4.14 8.19
C LEU A 165 -2.59 3.33 8.94
N ALA A 166 -2.73 3.17 10.26
CA ALA A 166 -1.83 2.35 11.08
C ALA A 166 -1.71 0.94 10.53
N ASN A 167 -2.85 0.31 10.26
CA ASN A 167 -2.93 -1.05 9.75
C ASN A 167 -2.23 -1.16 8.41
N LEU A 168 -2.50 -0.27 7.45
CA LEU A 168 -1.83 -0.28 6.15
C LEU A 168 -0.32 -0.08 6.27
N MET A 169 0.12 0.87 7.10
CA MET A 169 1.56 1.12 7.27
C MET A 169 2.26 -0.04 7.99
N ASN A 170 1.58 -0.70 8.93
CA ASN A 170 2.09 -1.90 9.57
C ASN A 170 2.18 -3.07 8.59
N ILE A 171 1.16 -3.30 7.75
CA ILE A 171 1.19 -4.34 6.70
C ILE A 171 2.36 -4.07 5.75
N LYS A 172 2.48 -2.84 5.21
CA LYS A 172 3.60 -2.46 4.34
C LYS A 172 4.95 -2.65 5.01
N ARG A 173 5.05 -2.38 6.31
CA ARG A 173 6.27 -2.61 7.08
C ARG A 173 6.56 -4.08 7.30
N LEU A 174 5.55 -4.91 7.55
CA LEU A 174 5.71 -6.36 7.68
C LEU A 174 6.13 -6.98 6.35
N GLU A 175 5.51 -6.57 5.25
CA GLU A 175 5.91 -6.93 3.88
C GLU A 175 7.34 -6.46 3.60
N SER A 176 7.63 -5.20 3.94
CA SER A 176 8.97 -4.62 3.93
C SER A 176 9.81 -5.05 5.12
N ALA A 177 9.47 -6.09 5.87
CA ALA A 177 10.33 -6.70 6.88
C ALA A 177 10.56 -8.17 6.53
N ALA A 178 9.63 -8.79 5.81
CA ALA A 178 9.78 -10.08 5.22
C ALA A 178 11.03 -10.11 4.32
N ALA A 179 11.81 -11.18 4.46
CA ALA A 179 12.88 -11.51 3.53
C ALA A 179 12.32 -12.12 2.24
N PHE A 180 11.14 -12.73 2.33
CA PHE A 180 10.54 -13.54 1.27
C PHE A 180 9.33 -12.85 0.62
N ASP A 181 9.11 -13.14 -0.66
CA ASP A 181 7.91 -12.82 -1.43
C ASP A 181 6.77 -13.78 -1.02
N SER A 182 5.61 -13.23 -0.72
CA SER A 182 4.47 -13.99 -0.16
C SER A 182 3.86 -15.00 -1.12
N MET A 183 4.02 -14.78 -2.43
CA MET A 183 3.44 -15.62 -3.48
C MET A 183 4.37 -16.75 -3.91
N THR A 184 5.66 -16.47 -4.02
CA THR A 184 6.64 -17.42 -4.57
C THR A 184 7.55 -18.06 -3.51
N ASN A 185 7.54 -17.54 -2.27
CA ASN A 185 8.47 -17.90 -1.21
C ASN A 185 9.96 -17.77 -1.61
N CYS A 186 10.26 -17.01 -2.67
CA CYS A 186 11.60 -16.59 -3.04
C CYS A 186 12.01 -15.39 -2.19
N TYR A 187 13.29 -15.04 -2.17
CA TYR A 187 13.66 -13.74 -1.59
C TYR A 187 12.99 -12.61 -2.37
N ASN A 188 12.53 -11.58 -1.67
CA ASN A 188 12.03 -10.39 -2.36
C ASN A 188 13.20 -9.52 -2.86
N ARG A 189 12.90 -8.57 -3.74
CA ARG A 189 13.88 -7.64 -4.31
C ARG A 189 14.76 -6.94 -3.26
N ARG A 190 14.19 -6.60 -2.11
CA ARG A 190 14.93 -5.89 -1.06
C ARG A 190 15.97 -6.80 -0.41
N GLU A 191 15.60 -8.03 -0.10
CA GLU A 191 16.53 -9.00 0.44
C GLU A 191 17.59 -9.42 -0.59
N PHE A 192 17.23 -9.52 -1.87
CA PHE A 192 18.20 -9.64 -2.96
C PHE A 192 19.26 -8.54 -2.91
N ASN A 193 18.86 -7.27 -2.87
CA ASN A 193 19.80 -6.14 -2.83
C ASN A 193 20.75 -6.24 -1.62
N ARG A 194 20.22 -6.61 -0.44
CA ARG A 194 21.03 -6.79 0.77
C ARG A 194 22.04 -7.94 0.61
N LEU A 195 21.60 -9.07 0.07
CA LEU A 195 22.45 -10.26 -0.09
C LEU A 195 23.50 -10.07 -1.18
N ILE A 196 23.15 -9.42 -2.30
CA ILE A 196 24.09 -9.25 -3.42
C ILE A 196 25.24 -8.30 -3.06
N GLU A 197 24.97 -7.22 -2.32
CA GLU A 197 26.03 -6.33 -1.82
C GLU A 197 27.04 -7.09 -0.96
N HIS A 198 26.56 -7.93 -0.05
CA HIS A 198 27.39 -8.79 0.78
C HIS A 198 28.22 -9.78 -0.05
N ASN A 199 27.60 -10.45 -1.03
CA ASN A 199 28.28 -11.42 -1.88
C ASN A 199 29.32 -10.78 -2.79
N ILE A 200 29.05 -9.59 -3.35
CA ILE A 200 30.03 -8.82 -4.15
C ILE A 200 31.25 -8.46 -3.28
N ALA A 201 31.02 -7.99 -2.05
CA ALA A 201 32.10 -7.66 -1.13
C ALA A 201 32.97 -8.89 -0.79
N ASN A 202 32.33 -10.03 -0.50
CA ASN A 202 33.03 -11.29 -0.23
C ASN A 202 33.80 -11.82 -1.44
N ALA A 203 33.18 -11.83 -2.62
CA ALA A 203 33.79 -12.27 -3.87
C ALA A 203 35.05 -11.46 -4.18
N LYS A 204 34.99 -10.13 -4.04
CA LYS A 204 36.16 -9.24 -4.19
C LYS A 204 37.24 -9.54 -3.14
N ARG A 205 36.87 -9.65 -1.87
CA ARG A 205 37.81 -9.85 -0.76
C ARG A 205 38.55 -11.19 -0.86
N TYR A 206 37.85 -12.25 -1.22
CA TYR A 206 38.38 -13.60 -1.24
C TYR A 206 38.75 -14.09 -2.65
N GLN A 207 38.69 -13.22 -3.66
CA GLN A 207 38.93 -13.54 -5.08
C GLN A 207 38.13 -14.76 -5.56
N ARG A 208 36.85 -14.81 -5.17
CA ARG A 208 35.94 -15.90 -5.56
C ARG A 208 35.04 -15.46 -6.69
N ASP A 209 34.65 -16.42 -7.52
CA ASP A 209 33.71 -16.18 -8.60
C ASP A 209 32.30 -15.90 -8.04
N LEU A 210 31.58 -14.98 -8.66
CA LEU A 210 30.18 -14.70 -8.36
C LEU A 210 29.46 -14.53 -9.69
N SER A 211 28.42 -15.34 -9.93
CA SER A 211 27.58 -15.24 -11.12
C SER A 211 26.15 -14.89 -10.74
N ILE A 212 25.46 -14.21 -11.64
CA ILE A 212 24.05 -13.87 -11.52
C ILE A 212 23.37 -14.30 -12.81
N ILE A 213 22.18 -14.89 -12.69
CA ILE A 213 21.30 -15.20 -13.81
C ILE A 213 20.01 -14.43 -13.57
N MET A 214 19.54 -13.69 -14.58
CA MET A 214 18.27 -12.98 -14.52
C MET A 214 17.38 -13.53 -15.62
N PHE A 215 16.13 -13.83 -15.30
CA PHE A 215 15.20 -14.37 -16.28
C PHE A 215 13.79 -13.80 -16.08
N ASP A 216 13.02 -13.83 -17.15
CA ASP A 216 11.64 -13.36 -17.22
C ASP A 216 10.75 -14.44 -17.83
N LEU A 217 9.49 -14.52 -17.40
CA LEU A 217 8.52 -15.49 -17.92
C LEU A 217 7.88 -14.97 -19.21
N ASP A 218 8.11 -15.68 -20.31
CA ASP A 218 7.67 -15.21 -21.63
C ASP A 218 6.14 -15.18 -21.71
N HIS A 219 5.59 -14.07 -22.24
CA HIS A 219 4.15 -13.88 -22.44
C HIS A 219 3.30 -14.04 -21.17
N PHE A 220 3.86 -13.79 -19.98
CA PHE A 220 3.15 -13.97 -18.72
C PHE A 220 1.87 -13.12 -18.60
N LYS A 221 1.87 -11.89 -19.15
CA LYS A 221 0.64 -11.10 -19.29
C LYS A 221 -0.49 -11.86 -20.01
N GLY A 222 -0.17 -12.64 -21.05
CA GLY A 222 -1.15 -13.46 -21.76
C GLY A 222 -1.76 -14.56 -20.89
N VAL A 223 -0.99 -15.13 -19.95
CA VAL A 223 -1.52 -16.07 -18.95
C VAL A 223 -2.52 -15.37 -18.03
N ASN A 224 -2.18 -14.17 -17.54
CA ASN A 224 -3.10 -13.38 -16.72
C ASN A 224 -4.37 -12.99 -17.48
N ASP A 225 -4.22 -12.55 -18.73
CA ASP A 225 -5.35 -12.09 -19.54
C ASP A 225 -6.30 -13.26 -19.89
N GLN A 226 -5.77 -14.48 -20.08
CA GLN A 226 -6.55 -15.66 -20.45
C GLN A 226 -7.16 -16.39 -19.24
N PHE A 227 -6.40 -16.56 -18.16
CA PHE A 227 -6.77 -17.41 -17.02
C PHE A 227 -7.01 -16.64 -15.72
N GLY A 228 -6.81 -15.31 -15.73
CA GLY A 228 -6.93 -14.45 -14.57
C GLY A 228 -5.69 -14.44 -13.68
N HIS A 229 -5.59 -13.40 -12.85
CA HIS A 229 -4.43 -13.17 -11.98
C HIS A 229 -4.19 -14.31 -10.97
N LEU A 230 -5.23 -14.97 -10.47
CA LEU A 230 -5.07 -16.09 -9.54
C LEU A 230 -4.30 -17.28 -10.17
N VAL A 231 -4.53 -17.56 -11.45
CA VAL A 231 -3.79 -18.59 -12.19
C VAL A 231 -2.37 -18.10 -12.50
N GLY A 232 -2.20 -16.82 -12.80
CA GLY A 232 -0.85 -16.23 -12.93
C GLY A 232 -0.02 -16.40 -11.66
N ASP A 233 -0.61 -16.12 -10.50
CA ASP A 233 0.04 -16.27 -9.19
C ASP A 233 0.43 -17.74 -8.93
N LEU A 234 -0.46 -18.67 -9.29
CA LEU A 234 -0.16 -20.11 -9.23
C LEU A 234 1.02 -20.50 -10.13
N VAL A 235 1.06 -19.99 -11.36
CA VAL A 235 2.15 -20.25 -12.31
C VAL A 235 3.48 -19.73 -11.76
N LEU A 236 3.51 -18.50 -11.24
CA LEU A 236 4.70 -17.91 -10.60
C LEU A 236 5.20 -18.76 -9.44
N GLY A 237 4.29 -19.16 -8.55
CA GLY A 237 4.62 -20.03 -7.42
C GLY A 237 5.20 -21.37 -7.87
N LYS A 238 4.63 -21.99 -8.90
CA LYS A 238 5.11 -23.27 -9.44
C LYS A 238 6.47 -23.15 -10.11
N VAL A 239 6.71 -22.10 -10.88
CA VAL A 239 8.03 -21.88 -11.50
C VAL A 239 9.10 -21.65 -10.44
N ALA A 240 8.82 -20.82 -9.44
CA ALA A 240 9.70 -20.59 -8.31
C ALA A 240 10.06 -21.89 -7.58
N GLU A 241 9.05 -22.70 -7.22
CA GLU A 241 9.23 -24.01 -6.58
C GLU A 241 10.12 -24.94 -7.44
N ALA A 242 9.84 -25.03 -8.74
CA ALA A 242 10.59 -25.89 -9.66
C ALA A 242 12.07 -25.49 -9.75
N ILE A 243 12.38 -24.19 -9.75
CA ILE A 243 13.77 -23.70 -9.80
C ILE A 243 14.46 -23.90 -8.45
N GLN A 244 13.78 -23.61 -7.33
CA GLN A 244 14.33 -23.81 -5.99
C GLN A 244 14.77 -25.27 -5.76
N LEU A 245 14.04 -26.25 -6.30
CA LEU A 245 14.40 -27.67 -6.25
C LEU A 245 15.63 -28.06 -7.10
N LYS A 246 16.10 -27.17 -7.99
CA LYS A 246 17.21 -27.43 -8.93
C LYS A 246 18.48 -26.66 -8.59
N ILE A 247 18.42 -25.74 -7.65
CA ILE A 247 19.57 -24.97 -7.17
C ILE A 247 20.07 -25.55 -5.84
N ARG A 248 21.35 -25.32 -5.51
CA ARG A 248 21.93 -25.78 -4.24
C ARG A 248 21.61 -24.79 -3.12
N LYS A 249 21.75 -25.25 -1.87
CA LYS A 249 21.48 -24.46 -0.65
C LYS A 249 22.21 -23.11 -0.56
N GLY A 250 23.39 -22.98 -1.18
CA GLY A 250 24.17 -21.74 -1.20
C GLY A 250 23.75 -20.74 -2.29
N ASP A 251 22.97 -21.19 -3.27
CA ASP A 251 22.38 -20.32 -4.28
C ASP A 251 21.03 -19.83 -3.77
N TYR A 252 20.59 -18.67 -4.26
CA TYR A 252 19.30 -18.15 -3.84
C TYR A 252 18.55 -17.46 -4.97
N LEU A 253 17.27 -17.82 -5.08
CA LEU A 253 16.33 -17.27 -6.05
C LEU A 253 15.56 -16.11 -5.41
N SER A 254 15.45 -15.02 -6.15
CA SER A 254 14.74 -13.82 -5.74
C SER A 254 13.74 -13.40 -6.80
N ARG A 255 12.56 -12.93 -6.40
CA ARG A 255 11.60 -12.28 -7.29
C ARG A 255 11.95 -10.79 -7.35
N TYR A 256 12.43 -10.34 -8.51
CA TYR A 256 12.92 -8.97 -8.69
C TYR A 256 11.81 -8.01 -9.14
N GLY A 257 10.86 -8.52 -9.95
CA GLY A 257 9.73 -7.77 -10.49
C GLY A 257 8.45 -8.61 -10.51
N GLY A 258 7.48 -8.21 -11.35
CA GLY A 258 6.21 -8.92 -11.50
C GLY A 258 6.41 -10.38 -11.92
N GLU A 259 6.97 -10.59 -13.11
CA GLU A 259 7.34 -11.90 -13.66
C GLU A 259 8.86 -12.14 -13.73
N GLU A 260 9.66 -11.18 -13.24
CA GLU A 260 11.13 -11.21 -13.31
C GLU A 260 11.76 -11.86 -12.06
N PHE A 261 12.74 -12.72 -12.29
CA PHE A 261 13.49 -13.43 -11.25
C PHE A 261 15.00 -13.24 -11.41
N VAL A 262 15.71 -13.29 -10.28
CA VAL A 262 17.16 -13.22 -10.22
C VAL A 262 17.69 -14.36 -9.35
N LEU A 263 18.60 -15.14 -9.90
CA LEU A 263 19.33 -16.20 -9.22
C LEU A 263 20.77 -15.76 -8.96
N VAL A 264 21.20 -15.84 -7.70
CA VAL A 264 22.58 -15.53 -7.32
C VAL A 264 23.35 -16.81 -7.03
N LEU A 265 24.55 -16.91 -7.60
CA LEU A 265 25.40 -18.08 -7.57
C LEU A 265 26.78 -17.71 -6.99
N PRO A 266 26.93 -17.68 -5.66
CA PRO A 266 28.24 -17.48 -5.02
C PRO A 266 29.22 -18.58 -5.43
N ASP A 267 30.52 -18.32 -5.46
CA ASP A 267 31.56 -19.32 -5.78
C ASP A 267 31.31 -20.07 -7.11
N THR A 268 30.76 -19.39 -8.11
CA THR A 268 30.36 -19.98 -9.40
C THR A 268 30.88 -19.17 -10.58
N LYS A 269 31.64 -19.84 -11.45
CA LYS A 269 32.15 -19.29 -12.72
C LYS A 269 31.04 -19.13 -13.74
N ARG A 270 31.23 -18.17 -14.66
CA ARG A 270 30.31 -17.89 -15.76
C ARG A 270 29.91 -19.14 -16.57
N THR A 271 30.85 -20.03 -16.88
CA THR A 271 30.57 -21.25 -17.66
C THR A 271 29.57 -22.17 -16.96
N ARG A 272 29.76 -22.41 -15.66
CA ARG A 272 28.83 -23.19 -14.83
C ARG A 272 27.49 -22.50 -14.65
N ALA A 273 27.48 -21.17 -14.54
CA ALA A 273 26.24 -20.40 -14.51
C ALA A 273 25.45 -20.56 -15.82
N MET A 274 26.11 -20.52 -16.98
CA MET A 274 25.45 -20.75 -18.27
C MET A 274 24.88 -22.17 -18.40
N GLU A 275 25.61 -23.19 -17.96
CA GLU A 275 25.11 -24.57 -17.90
C GLU A 275 23.85 -24.68 -17.02
N LEU A 276 23.85 -24.00 -15.87
CA LEU A 276 22.70 -23.96 -14.97
C LEU A 276 21.52 -23.23 -15.61
N ALA A 277 21.75 -22.07 -16.24
CA ALA A 277 20.71 -21.29 -16.92
C ALA A 277 19.98 -22.14 -17.97
N GLU A 278 20.73 -22.86 -18.83
CA GLU A 278 20.16 -23.73 -19.86
C GLU A 278 19.35 -24.88 -19.24
N ARG A 279 19.86 -25.49 -18.17
CA ARG A 279 19.13 -26.55 -17.45
C ARG A 279 17.83 -26.02 -16.83
N LEU A 280 17.85 -24.83 -16.23
CA LEU A 280 16.66 -24.22 -15.64
C LEU A 280 15.64 -23.83 -16.71
N LYS A 281 16.09 -23.31 -17.86
CA LYS A 281 15.26 -23.05 -19.02
C LYS A 281 14.52 -24.30 -19.48
N GLN A 282 15.21 -25.43 -19.60
CA GLN A 282 14.59 -26.70 -19.97
C GLN A 282 13.57 -27.18 -18.94
N VAL A 283 13.84 -26.99 -17.65
CA VAL A 283 12.89 -27.29 -16.57
C VAL A 283 11.62 -26.47 -16.75
N VAL A 284 11.72 -25.14 -16.92
CA VAL A 284 10.57 -24.25 -17.10
C VAL A 284 9.76 -24.63 -18.34
N CYS A 285 10.42 -24.83 -19.50
CA CYS A 285 9.75 -25.21 -20.75
C CYS A 285 8.98 -26.55 -20.66
N ALA A 286 9.48 -27.48 -19.84
CA ALA A 286 8.84 -28.77 -19.61
C ALA A 286 7.62 -28.69 -18.66
N MET A 287 7.47 -27.59 -17.91
CA MET A 287 6.40 -27.46 -16.91
C MET A 287 5.01 -27.44 -17.54
N ARG A 288 4.07 -28.10 -16.86
CA ARG A 288 2.64 -28.11 -17.16
C ARG A 288 1.91 -27.80 -15.86
N VAL A 289 1.39 -26.59 -15.75
CA VAL A 289 0.68 -26.14 -14.54
C VAL A 289 -0.80 -26.38 -14.76
N LYS A 290 -1.41 -27.23 -13.92
CA LYS A 290 -2.86 -27.45 -13.96
C LYS A 290 -3.59 -26.32 -13.24
N THR A 291 -4.61 -25.75 -13.85
CA THR A 291 -5.48 -24.74 -13.24
C THR A 291 -6.54 -25.40 -12.34
N PRO A 292 -7.18 -24.64 -11.43
CA PRO A 292 -8.32 -25.12 -10.65
C PRO A 292 -9.48 -25.63 -11.52
N GLU A 293 -9.66 -25.05 -12.71
CA GLU A 293 -10.70 -25.42 -13.67
C GLU A 293 -10.32 -26.66 -14.51
N GLY A 294 -9.10 -27.19 -14.36
CA GLY A 294 -8.61 -28.39 -15.04
C GLY A 294 -7.82 -28.14 -16.33
N ASP A 295 -7.68 -26.88 -16.76
CA ASP A 295 -6.85 -26.51 -17.91
C ASP A 295 -5.37 -26.70 -17.61
N THR A 296 -4.54 -26.74 -18.66
CA THR A 296 -3.08 -26.85 -18.53
C THR A 296 -2.40 -25.64 -19.15
N VAL A 297 -1.71 -24.87 -18.31
CA VAL A 297 -0.87 -23.74 -18.72
C VAL A 297 0.55 -24.22 -19.03
N LYS A 298 1.07 -23.78 -20.17
CA LYS A 298 2.48 -23.92 -20.56
C LYS A 298 3.14 -22.55 -20.46
N ILE A 299 4.37 -22.52 -19.97
CA ILE A 299 5.15 -21.28 -19.84
C ILE A 299 6.58 -21.56 -20.29
N THR A 300 7.22 -20.54 -20.88
CA THR A 300 8.64 -20.53 -21.21
C THR A 300 9.29 -19.34 -20.53
N ALA A 301 10.62 -19.28 -20.54
CA ALA A 301 11.35 -18.18 -19.94
C ALA A 301 12.63 -17.85 -20.72
N SER A 302 12.98 -16.57 -20.70
CA SER A 302 14.20 -16.02 -21.27
C SER A 302 15.21 -15.76 -20.16
N PHE A 303 16.35 -16.47 -20.19
CA PHE A 303 17.44 -16.46 -19.20
C PHE A 303 18.69 -15.72 -19.69
#